data_AF-A0A1H7P4N8-F1
#
_entry.id   AF-A0A1H7P4N8-F1
#
_cell.length_a   1.000
_cell.length_b   1.000
_cell.length_c   1.000
_cell.angle_alpha   90.00
_cell.angle_beta   90.00
_cell.angle_gamma   90.00
#
_symmetry.space_group_name_H-M   'P 1'
#
loop_
_entity.id
_entity.type
_entity.pdbx_description
1 polymer ?
#
loop_
_entity_poly.entity_id
_entity_poly.type
_entity_poly.pdbx_seq_one_letter_code
_entity_poly.pdbx_strand_id
1 'polypeptide(L)'
;MVFLSMHKKMISAALLWACGAAAQAADPEMFWFKNETQCGDAKVVVRSYCEVSQRANAVVQVNSGCTEQELVITQPGKKPVTRDLLEHEPVGDDFHIASALRCVEAGKQRYLLVNLDTGGSCDTCELQAVVGLDGRWRRYGSKWKSTPASEQRAIRLREPSWHLAPRYPINNTVLEDPQPQ
;
A
#
# COMPACT_ATOMS: atom_id res chain seq x y z
N MET A 1 19.09 -82.34 -1.63
CA MET A 1 19.37 -81.31 -0.61
C MET A 1 20.44 -80.41 -1.18
N VAL A 2 20.11 -79.33 -1.89
CA VAL A 2 19.85 -77.95 -1.38
C VAL A 2 20.82 -77.62 -0.22
N PHE A 3 21.81 -76.73 -0.35
CA PHE A 3 21.65 -75.27 -0.45
C PHE A 3 22.95 -74.54 -0.94
N LEU A 4 22.74 -73.54 -1.82
CA LEU A 4 23.45 -72.26 -2.06
C LEU A 4 24.99 -72.24 -2.19
N SER A 5 25.58 -72.11 -3.38
CA SER A 5 25.65 -70.95 -4.31
C SER A 5 26.29 -69.68 -3.73
N MET A 6 27.44 -69.36 -4.31
CA MET A 6 28.24 -68.14 -4.22
C MET A 6 27.39 -66.87 -4.44
N HIS A 7 27.77 -65.76 -3.81
CA HIS A 7 28.20 -64.49 -4.44
C HIS A 7 28.21 -63.39 -3.38
N LYS A 8 29.41 -62.98 -2.98
CA LYS A 8 29.67 -61.95 -1.98
C LYS A 8 29.73 -60.60 -2.70
N LYS A 9 28.76 -59.73 -2.42
CA LYS A 9 28.79 -58.24 -2.48
C LYS A 9 29.06 -57.59 -3.86
N MET A 10 27.97 -57.35 -4.61
CA MET A 10 27.75 -56.05 -5.26
C MET A 10 27.11 -55.12 -4.19
N ILE A 11 27.24 -53.79 -4.14
CA ILE A 11 27.16 -52.76 -5.18
C ILE A 11 27.98 -51.55 -4.69
N SER A 12 28.82 -51.00 -5.58
CA SER A 12 29.56 -49.75 -5.37
C SER A 12 28.64 -48.56 -5.16
N ALA A 13 29.07 -47.67 -4.27
CA ALA A 13 28.49 -46.36 -4.05
C ALA A 13 28.42 -45.55 -5.37
N ALA A 14 27.24 -45.00 -5.65
CA ALA A 14 27.09 -43.81 -6.46
C ALA A 14 26.07 -42.91 -5.74
N LEU A 15 26.60 -42.00 -4.91
CA LEU A 15 25.87 -40.80 -4.51
C LEU A 15 25.57 -40.02 -5.79
N LEU A 16 24.35 -40.14 -6.30
CA LEU A 16 23.80 -39.15 -7.21
C LEU A 16 23.27 -38.02 -6.34
N TRP A 17 24.15 -37.05 -6.10
CA TRP A 17 23.77 -35.67 -5.78
C TRP A 17 22.84 -35.18 -6.90
N ALA A 18 21.53 -35.28 -6.68
CA ALA A 18 20.59 -34.45 -7.40
C ALA A 18 20.81 -33.02 -6.90
N CYS A 19 21.52 -32.22 -7.70
CA CYS A 19 21.58 -30.78 -7.55
C CYS A 19 20.15 -30.24 -7.54
N GLY A 20 19.63 -29.94 -6.35
CA GLY A 20 18.52 -29.01 -6.20
C GLY A 20 19.02 -27.66 -6.66
N ALA A 21 18.77 -27.32 -7.93
CA ALA A 21 18.74 -25.93 -8.32
C ALA A 21 17.54 -25.33 -7.58
N ALA A 22 17.78 -24.85 -6.36
CA ALA A 22 16.91 -23.84 -5.79
C ALA A 22 17.02 -22.65 -6.76
N ALA A 23 16.04 -22.52 -7.64
CA ALA A 23 15.83 -21.27 -8.35
C ALA A 23 15.68 -20.21 -7.27
N GLN A 24 16.74 -19.43 -7.04
CA GLN A 24 16.64 -18.21 -6.28
C GLN A 24 15.65 -17.36 -7.08
N ALA A 25 14.41 -17.26 -6.57
CA ALA A 25 13.47 -16.27 -7.05
C ALA A 25 14.22 -14.94 -6.97
N ALA A 26 14.43 -14.30 -8.12
CA ALA A 26 14.97 -12.96 -8.13
C ALA A 26 14.02 -12.08 -7.32
N ASP A 27 14.56 -11.24 -6.45
CA ASP A 27 13.76 -10.27 -5.71
C ASP A 27 12.94 -9.44 -6.73
N PRO A 28 11.66 -9.18 -6.46
CA PRO A 28 10.82 -8.46 -7.40
C PRO A 28 11.36 -7.03 -7.57
N GLU A 29 11.34 -6.53 -8.80
CA GLU A 29 11.80 -5.18 -9.11
C GLU A 29 10.78 -4.13 -8.63
N MET A 30 11.27 -3.13 -7.89
CA MET A 30 10.46 -2.15 -7.18
C MET A 30 10.63 -0.74 -7.78
N PHE A 31 9.54 0.02 -7.88
CA PHE A 31 9.51 1.33 -8.51
C PHE A 31 8.75 2.36 -7.67
N TRP A 32 9.18 3.62 -7.77
CA TRP A 32 8.46 4.75 -7.18
C TRP A 32 7.36 5.24 -8.13
N PHE A 33 6.11 5.06 -7.72
CA PHE A 33 4.94 5.63 -8.35
C PHE A 33 4.54 6.93 -7.66
N LYS A 34 3.89 7.83 -8.41
CA LYS A 34 3.55 9.18 -7.97
C LYS A 34 2.14 9.57 -8.40
N ASN A 35 1.33 9.93 -7.43
CA ASN A 35 -0.04 10.38 -7.61
C ASN A 35 -0.18 11.81 -7.06
N GLU A 36 -0.71 12.75 -7.84
CA GLU A 36 -0.82 14.16 -7.47
C GLU A 36 -2.26 14.68 -7.52
N THR A 37 -2.69 15.36 -6.46
CA THR A 37 -4.00 16.01 -6.37
C THR A 37 -3.90 17.35 -5.62
N GLN A 38 -5.03 18.05 -5.49
CA GLN A 38 -5.15 19.30 -4.76
C GLN A 38 -6.17 19.19 -3.63
N CYS A 39 -5.91 19.90 -2.52
CA CYS A 39 -6.88 20.07 -1.44
C CYS A 39 -6.91 21.51 -0.94
N GLY A 40 -7.85 22.30 -1.48
CA GLY A 40 -7.76 23.75 -1.43
C GLY A 40 -6.48 24.22 -2.13
N ASP A 41 -5.74 25.14 -1.52
CA ASP A 41 -4.47 25.64 -2.08
C ASP A 41 -3.28 24.67 -1.84
N ALA A 42 -3.49 23.54 -1.16
CA ALA A 42 -2.45 22.58 -0.91
C ALA A 42 -2.27 21.63 -2.10
N LYS A 43 -1.03 21.50 -2.60
CA LYS A 43 -0.64 20.39 -3.47
C LYS A 43 -0.38 19.16 -2.60
N VAL A 44 -0.98 18.04 -2.99
CA VAL A 44 -0.88 16.76 -2.27
C VAL A 44 -0.30 15.73 -3.22
N VAL A 45 0.78 15.08 -2.79
CA VAL A 45 1.45 14.03 -3.57
C VAL A 45 1.51 12.77 -2.71
N VAL A 46 1.03 11.66 -3.25
CA VAL A 46 1.28 10.33 -2.69
C VAL A 46 2.33 9.64 -3.53
N ARG A 47 3.39 9.18 -2.88
CA ARG A 47 4.43 8.34 -3.48
C ARG A 47 4.31 6.95 -2.92
N SER A 48 4.50 5.93 -3.74
CA SER A 48 4.47 4.54 -3.29
C SER A 48 5.61 3.79 -3.94
N TYR A 49 6.33 3.00 -3.16
CA TYR A 49 7.40 2.15 -3.63
C TYR A 49 6.90 0.71 -3.71
N CYS A 50 6.66 0.23 -4.93
CA CYS A 50 5.89 -0.99 -5.19
C CYS A 50 6.46 -1.82 -6.33
N GLU A 51 6.11 -3.10 -6.35
CA GLU A 51 6.32 -3.97 -7.50
C GLU A 51 5.48 -3.50 -8.71
N VAL A 52 5.99 -3.72 -9.93
CA VAL A 52 5.18 -3.53 -11.14
C VAL A 52 4.16 -4.67 -11.23
N SER A 53 2.89 -4.36 -11.01
CA SER A 53 1.82 -5.35 -11.04
C SER A 53 1.40 -5.71 -12.48
N GLN A 54 2.24 -6.30 -13.33
CA GLN A 54 1.75 -6.83 -14.62
C GLN A 54 0.79 -8.01 -14.41
N ARG A 55 -0.52 -7.73 -14.28
CA ARG A 55 -1.59 -8.72 -14.52
C ARG A 55 -2.26 -8.36 -15.84
N ALA A 56 -1.96 -9.12 -16.89
CA ALA A 56 -2.68 -9.04 -18.16
C ALA A 56 -4.20 -9.10 -17.89
N ASN A 57 -4.94 -8.11 -18.38
CA ASN A 57 -6.41 -7.95 -18.29
C ASN A 57 -7.01 -7.37 -16.98
N ALA A 58 -6.22 -6.81 -16.05
CA ALA A 58 -6.80 -6.13 -14.89
C ALA A 58 -7.29 -4.71 -15.23
N VAL A 59 -8.61 -4.45 -15.13
CA VAL A 59 -9.24 -3.15 -15.42
C VAL A 59 -8.84 -2.06 -14.41
N VAL A 60 -8.45 -2.45 -13.19
CA VAL A 60 -7.84 -1.61 -12.17
C VAL A 60 -6.82 -2.47 -11.44
N GLN A 61 -5.54 -2.09 -11.45
CA GLN A 61 -4.51 -2.81 -10.70
C GLN A 61 -4.48 -2.26 -9.27
N VAL A 62 -4.84 -3.12 -8.32
CA VAL A 62 -4.88 -2.79 -6.90
C VAL A 62 -3.45 -2.55 -6.41
N ASN A 63 -3.30 -1.63 -5.47
CA ASN A 63 -2.03 -1.21 -4.90
C ASN A 63 -1.40 -2.30 -4.02
N SER A 64 -0.95 -3.40 -4.62
CA SER A 64 -0.37 -4.56 -3.93
C SER A 64 1.16 -4.58 -4.07
N GLY A 65 1.85 -5.11 -3.06
CA GLY A 65 3.31 -5.28 -3.11
C GLY A 65 4.09 -3.98 -2.91
N CYS A 66 3.54 -3.03 -2.13
CA CYS A 66 4.25 -1.80 -1.77
C CYS A 66 4.89 -1.93 -0.41
N THR A 67 6.16 -1.55 -0.30
CA THR A 67 6.88 -1.59 0.98
C THR A 67 6.99 -0.22 1.64
N GLU A 68 6.80 0.86 0.87
CA GLU A 68 6.81 2.23 1.38
C GLU A 68 5.68 3.07 0.77
N GLN A 69 5.10 3.96 1.58
CA GLN A 69 4.15 4.94 1.08
C GLN A 69 4.29 6.29 1.79
N GLU A 70 4.46 7.35 1.02
CA GLU A 70 4.65 8.70 1.53
C GLU A 70 3.52 9.64 1.10
N LEU A 71 3.09 10.50 2.01
CA LEU A 71 2.24 11.65 1.76
C LEU A 71 3.06 12.92 1.88
N VAL A 72 3.14 13.70 0.80
CA VAL A 72 3.78 15.01 0.76
C VAL A 72 2.72 16.09 0.56
N ILE A 73 2.66 17.04 1.50
CA ILE A 73 1.74 18.18 1.47
C ILE A 73 2.55 19.45 1.32
N THR A 74 2.28 20.21 0.26
CA THR A 74 2.90 21.51 0.00
C THR A 74 1.85 22.59 0.00
N GLN A 75 1.99 23.59 0.87
CA GLN A 75 1.11 24.76 0.93
C GLN A 75 1.89 26.04 0.61
N PRO A 76 1.27 27.03 -0.06
CA PRO A 76 1.90 28.32 -0.31
C PRO A 76 2.43 28.97 0.98
N GLY A 77 3.67 29.43 0.95
CA GLY A 77 4.30 30.11 2.09
C GLY A 77 4.64 29.22 3.30
N LYS A 78 4.49 27.90 3.19
CA LYS A 78 4.85 26.95 4.26
C LYS A 78 5.92 25.96 3.79
N LYS A 79 6.68 25.42 4.74
CA LYS A 79 7.57 24.29 4.46
C LYS A 79 6.74 23.05 4.09
N PRO A 80 7.15 22.26 3.08
CA PRO A 80 6.50 20.98 2.80
C PRO A 80 6.52 20.05 4.02
N VAL A 81 5.48 19.23 4.14
CA VAL A 81 5.39 18.20 5.19
C VAL A 81 5.33 16.84 4.51
N THR A 82 6.21 15.94 4.93
CA THR A 82 6.21 14.52 4.52
C THR A 82 5.73 13.64 5.67
N ARG A 83 4.91 12.64 5.35
CA ARG A 83 4.44 11.63 6.29
C ARG A 83 4.56 10.25 5.67
N ASP A 84 5.03 9.32 6.48
CA ASP A 84 4.89 7.89 6.21
C ASP A 84 3.42 7.50 6.42
N LEU A 85 2.78 6.98 5.39
CA LEU A 85 1.40 6.51 5.44
C LEU A 85 1.28 5.13 6.08
N LEU A 86 2.39 4.40 6.26
CA LEU A 86 2.46 3.09 6.90
C LEU A 86 2.87 3.18 8.38
N GLU A 87 3.06 4.38 8.93
CA GLU A 87 3.52 4.63 10.32
C GLU A 87 2.69 3.90 11.40
N HIS A 88 1.44 3.58 11.10
CA HIS A 88 0.50 2.97 12.04
C HIS A 88 0.09 1.54 11.69
N GLU A 89 0.65 0.99 10.62
CA GLU A 89 0.41 -0.37 10.20
C GLU A 89 1.25 -1.37 11.01
N PRO A 90 0.78 -2.62 11.16
CA PRO A 90 1.58 -3.67 11.76
C PRO A 90 2.78 -4.00 10.87
N VAL A 91 3.86 -4.47 11.49
CA VAL A 91 5.01 -4.99 10.76
C VAL A 91 4.67 -6.40 10.25
N GLY A 92 4.77 -6.63 8.95
CA GLY A 92 4.50 -7.92 8.32
C GLY A 92 3.63 -7.77 7.06
N ASP A 93 2.90 -8.82 6.70
CA ASP A 93 2.19 -8.89 5.40
C ASP A 93 0.74 -8.38 5.44
N ASP A 94 0.22 -8.07 6.64
CA ASP A 94 -1.18 -7.68 6.87
C ASP A 94 -1.34 -6.17 7.07
N PHE A 95 -0.78 -5.36 6.17
CA PHE A 95 -0.89 -3.90 6.24
C PHE A 95 -1.74 -3.29 5.14
N HIS A 96 -2.39 -2.18 5.48
CA HIS A 96 -3.21 -1.39 4.59
C HIS A 96 -2.36 -0.36 3.85
N ILE A 97 -2.61 -0.22 2.55
CA ILE A 97 -2.01 0.78 1.69
C ILE A 97 -3.05 1.83 1.32
N ALA A 98 -2.69 3.12 1.27
CA ALA A 98 -3.61 4.12 0.76
C ALA A 98 -3.95 3.87 -0.72
N SER A 99 -5.24 3.75 -1.01
CA SER A 99 -5.79 3.51 -2.35
C SER A 99 -6.61 4.68 -2.89
N ALA A 100 -7.04 5.58 -2.01
CA ALA A 100 -7.65 6.82 -2.44
C ALA A 100 -7.53 7.95 -1.41
N LEU A 101 -7.66 9.16 -1.91
CA LEU A 101 -7.78 10.38 -1.12
C LEU A 101 -9.09 11.10 -1.42
N ARG A 102 -9.60 11.81 -0.42
CA ARG A 102 -10.60 12.87 -0.59
C ARG A 102 -10.15 14.11 0.14
N CYS A 103 -10.27 15.27 -0.51
CA CYS A 103 -10.18 16.54 0.17
C CYS A 103 -11.54 16.85 0.83
N VAL A 104 -11.55 17.03 2.15
CA VAL A 104 -12.77 17.19 2.92
C VAL A 104 -12.68 18.35 3.90
N GLU A 105 -13.83 18.87 4.32
CA GLU A 105 -13.92 20.03 5.21
C GLU A 105 -14.67 19.69 6.50
N ALA A 106 -14.15 20.21 7.63
CA ALA A 106 -14.87 20.28 8.89
C ALA A 106 -14.64 21.63 9.58
N GLY A 107 -15.72 22.39 9.77
CA GLY A 107 -15.65 23.77 10.23
C GLY A 107 -14.91 24.65 9.21
N LYS A 108 -13.84 25.32 9.66
CA LYS A 108 -12.98 26.16 8.81
C LYS A 108 -11.71 25.44 8.32
N GLN A 109 -11.58 24.15 8.61
CA GLN A 109 -10.36 23.39 8.36
C GLN A 109 -10.59 22.38 7.23
N ARG A 110 -9.52 22.15 6.46
CA ARG A 110 -9.43 21.11 5.43
C ARG A 110 -8.60 19.95 5.93
N TYR A 111 -9.00 18.76 5.50
CA TYR A 111 -8.36 17.50 5.83
C TYR A 111 -8.27 16.64 4.58
N LEU A 112 -7.37 15.67 4.65
CA LEU A 112 -7.32 14.54 3.74
C LEU A 112 -7.99 13.36 4.45
N LEU A 113 -9.08 12.87 3.86
CA LEU A 113 -9.61 11.55 4.19
C LEU A 113 -8.86 10.55 3.32
N VAL A 114 -8.07 9.69 3.97
CA VAL A 114 -7.27 8.65 3.34
C VAL A 114 -8.04 7.34 3.47
N ASN A 115 -8.36 6.72 2.34
CA ASN A 115 -8.86 5.36 2.28
C ASN A 115 -7.66 4.43 2.13
N LEU A 116 -7.51 3.50 3.06
CA LEU A 116 -6.48 2.47 3.05
C LEU A 116 -7.13 1.10 2.91
N ASP A 117 -6.54 0.22 2.10
CA ASP A 117 -6.99 -1.15 1.98
C ASP A 117 -5.84 -2.15 1.89
N THR A 118 -6.12 -3.41 2.24
CA THR A 118 -5.17 -4.54 2.10
C THR A 118 -5.27 -5.21 0.72
N GLY A 119 -6.07 -4.67 -0.21
CA GLY A 119 -6.39 -5.27 -1.50
C GLY A 119 -7.28 -6.53 -1.47
N GLY A 120 -7.79 -6.93 -0.30
CA GLY A 120 -8.73 -8.05 -0.12
C GLY A 120 -10.21 -7.63 -0.18
N SER A 121 -11.13 -8.60 -0.26
CA SER A 121 -12.60 -8.35 -0.36
C SER A 121 -13.35 -8.52 0.97
N CYS A 122 -12.80 -8.04 2.09
CA CYS A 122 -13.38 -8.21 3.42
C CYS A 122 -13.67 -6.86 4.11
N ASP A 123 -14.64 -6.83 5.04
CA ASP A 123 -15.01 -5.59 5.75
C ASP A 123 -13.87 -5.05 6.65
N THR A 124 -12.94 -5.91 7.08
CA THR A 124 -11.72 -5.51 7.81
C THR A 124 -10.55 -5.16 6.88
N CYS A 125 -10.75 -5.28 5.57
CA CYS A 125 -9.72 -5.01 4.57
C CYS A 125 -9.65 -3.51 4.23
N GLU A 126 -10.60 -2.70 4.70
CA GLU A 126 -10.62 -1.25 4.47
C GLU A 126 -10.59 -0.47 5.80
N LEU A 127 -9.78 0.58 5.82
CA LEU A 127 -9.65 1.50 6.94
C LEU A 127 -9.65 2.94 6.41
N GLN A 128 -10.17 3.86 7.22
CA GLN A 128 -10.10 5.28 6.92
C GLN A 128 -9.27 6.02 7.94
N ALA A 129 -8.48 6.97 7.47
CA ALA A 129 -7.71 7.86 8.30
C ALA A 129 -7.95 9.32 7.91
N VAL A 130 -7.79 10.22 8.87
CA VAL A 130 -7.96 11.66 8.69
C VAL A 130 -6.64 12.34 8.99
N VAL A 131 -6.11 13.07 8.02
CA VAL A 131 -4.84 13.80 8.12
C VAL A 131 -5.12 15.29 7.93
N GLY A 132 -4.63 16.13 8.84
CA GLY A 132 -4.69 17.58 8.64
C GLY A 132 -3.72 18.03 7.54
N LEU A 133 -3.95 19.19 6.93
CA LEU A 133 -2.98 19.76 5.96
C LEU A 133 -1.63 20.17 6.60
N ASP A 134 -1.53 20.10 7.93
CA ASP A 134 -0.27 20.18 8.70
C ASP A 134 0.47 18.84 8.80
N GLY A 135 -0.02 17.81 8.12
CA GLY A 135 0.50 16.44 8.11
C GLY A 135 0.31 15.69 9.42
N ARG A 136 -0.35 16.24 10.44
CA ARG A 136 -0.60 15.50 11.68
C ARG A 136 -1.83 14.61 11.49
N TRP A 137 -1.71 13.33 11.85
CA TRP A 137 -2.85 12.42 11.94
C TRP A 137 -3.87 12.95 12.95
N ARG A 138 -5.13 13.01 12.55
CA ARG A 138 -6.25 13.31 13.44
C ARG A 138 -6.91 12.04 13.95
N ARG A 139 -7.07 11.08 13.05
CA ARG A 139 -7.65 9.77 13.33
C ARG A 139 -7.05 8.71 12.41
N TYR A 140 -6.85 7.51 12.93
CA TYR A 140 -6.45 6.33 12.18
C TYR A 140 -7.41 5.20 12.51
N GLY A 141 -8.22 4.76 11.54
CA GLY A 141 -9.37 3.90 11.78
C GLY A 141 -10.33 4.53 12.77
N SER A 142 -10.68 3.79 13.82
CA SER A 142 -11.51 4.28 14.92
C SER A 142 -10.75 5.10 15.97
N LYS A 143 -9.41 5.05 15.97
CA LYS A 143 -8.56 5.64 17.02
C LYS A 143 -8.25 7.11 16.73
N TRP A 144 -8.68 7.98 17.63
CA TRP A 144 -8.26 9.39 17.64
C TRP A 144 -6.81 9.50 18.09
N LYS A 145 -6.07 10.39 17.45
CA LYS A 145 -4.71 10.76 17.84
C LYS A 145 -4.77 11.97 18.78
N SER A 146 -3.71 12.78 18.86
CA SER A 146 -3.65 14.01 19.68
C SER A 146 -4.52 15.15 19.11
N THR A 147 -5.80 14.87 18.87
CA THR A 147 -6.82 15.76 18.29
C THR A 147 -7.71 16.31 19.40
N PRO A 148 -7.80 17.64 19.58
CA PRO A 148 -8.65 18.26 20.59
C PRO A 148 -10.13 17.85 20.44
N ALA A 149 -10.84 17.68 21.56
CA ALA A 149 -12.24 17.24 21.56
C ALA A 149 -13.18 18.12 20.71
N SER A 150 -12.91 19.42 20.65
CA SER A 150 -13.65 20.36 19.79
C SER A 150 -13.49 20.05 18.30
N GLU A 151 -12.27 19.72 17.88
CA GLU A 151 -11.96 19.31 16.51
C GLU A 151 -12.56 17.94 16.18
N GLN A 152 -12.46 16.98 17.11
CA GLN A 152 -13.11 15.67 16.94
C GLN A 152 -14.63 15.83 16.71
N ARG A 153 -15.28 16.70 17.49
CA ARG A 153 -16.72 16.98 17.34
C ARG A 153 -17.05 17.58 15.97
N ALA A 154 -16.24 18.53 15.50
CA ALA A 154 -16.43 19.14 14.19
C ALA A 154 -16.28 18.12 13.05
N ILE A 155 -15.28 17.22 13.15
CA ILE A 155 -15.06 16.14 12.19
C ILE A 155 -16.26 15.18 12.18
N ARG A 156 -16.66 14.65 13.34
CA ARG A 156 -17.78 13.69 13.44
C ARG A 156 -19.09 14.23 12.88
N LEU A 157 -19.34 15.53 13.02
CA LEU A 157 -20.55 16.16 12.48
C LEU A 157 -20.59 16.16 10.94
N ARG A 158 -19.43 16.19 10.28
CA ARG A 158 -19.31 16.31 8.82
C ARG A 158 -18.99 14.99 8.13
N GLU A 159 -18.32 14.08 8.82
CA GLU A 159 -17.89 12.78 8.32
C GLU A 159 -18.97 11.98 7.57
N PRO A 160 -20.25 11.93 8.01
CA PRO A 160 -21.29 11.22 7.26
C PRO A 160 -21.47 11.71 5.82
N SER A 161 -21.11 12.97 5.52
CA SER A 161 -21.23 13.57 4.18
C SER A 161 -19.96 13.46 3.33
N TRP A 162 -18.83 13.03 3.89
CA TRP A 162 -17.54 13.05 3.20
C TRP A 162 -17.46 12.07 2.01
N HIS A 163 -18.30 11.04 1.97
CA HIS A 163 -18.43 10.14 0.82
C HIS A 163 -18.89 10.85 -0.46
N LEU A 164 -19.48 12.04 -0.34
CA LEU A 164 -19.91 12.89 -1.46
C LEU A 164 -18.77 13.72 -2.07
N ALA A 165 -17.66 13.91 -1.35
CA ALA A 165 -16.52 14.67 -1.86
C ALA A 165 -15.83 13.88 -3.00
N PRO A 166 -15.24 14.52 -4.02
CA PRO A 166 -14.55 13.80 -5.10
C PRO A 166 -13.51 12.80 -4.58
N ARG A 167 -13.55 11.56 -5.09
CA ARG A 167 -12.56 10.52 -4.81
C ARG A 167 -11.41 10.63 -5.80
N TYR A 168 -10.20 10.75 -5.28
CA TYR A 168 -8.97 10.71 -6.05
C TYR A 168 -8.29 9.34 -5.85
N PRO A 169 -8.31 8.43 -6.84
CA PRO A 169 -7.66 7.14 -6.73
C PRO A 169 -6.13 7.28 -6.74
N ILE A 170 -5.44 6.41 -5.99
CA ILE A 170 -3.99 6.26 -6.01
C ILE A 170 -3.69 5.01 -6.85
N ASN A 171 -3.12 5.21 -8.03
CA ASN A 171 -2.81 4.14 -8.97
C ASN A 171 -1.31 4.01 -9.15
N ASN A 172 -0.80 2.77 -9.13
CA ASN A 172 0.62 2.46 -9.28
C ASN A 172 0.84 1.60 -10.52
N THR A 173 0.31 2.06 -11.65
CA THR A 173 0.46 1.42 -12.96
C THR A 173 1.48 2.18 -13.81
N VAL A 174 2.31 1.44 -14.54
CA VAL A 174 3.06 1.97 -15.67
C VAL A 174 2.11 1.93 -16.87
N LEU A 175 1.85 3.07 -17.51
CA LEU A 175 1.14 3.07 -18.79
C LEU A 175 2.03 2.32 -19.78
N GLU A 176 1.54 1.25 -20.41
CA GLU A 176 2.25 0.64 -21.54
C GLU A 176 2.50 1.73 -22.57
N ASP A 177 3.77 1.96 -22.94
CA ASP A 177 4.08 2.75 -24.12
C ASP A 177 3.31 2.14 -25.30
N PRO A 178 2.68 2.96 -26.16
CA PRO A 178 2.03 2.45 -27.35
C PRO A 178 3.08 1.67 -28.16
N GLN A 179 2.86 0.36 -28.31
CA GLN A 179 3.68 -0.50 -29.15
C GLN A 179 3.77 0.15 -30.55
N PRO A 180 4.98 0.38 -31.10
CA PRO A 180 5.10 0.76 -32.50
C PRO A 180 4.53 -0.39 -33.34
N GLN A 181 3.51 -0.07 -34.16
CA GLN A 181 2.99 -0.95 -35.20
C GLN A 181 4.03 -1.17 -36.30
#